data_AF-A0AAI8VQF9-F1
#
_entry.id   AF-A0AAI8VQF9-F1
#
_cell.length_a   1.000
_cell.length_b   1.000
_cell.length_c   1.000
_cell.angle_alpha   90.00
_cell.angle_beta   90.00
_cell.angle_gamma   90.00
#
_symmetry.space_group_name_H-M   'P 1'
#
loop_
_entity.id
_entity.type
_entity.pdbx_description
1 polymer ?
#
loop_
_entity_poly.entity_id
_entity_poly.type
_entity_poly.pdbx_seq_one_letter_code
_entity_poly.pdbx_strand_id
1 'polypeptide(L)'
;MVACRGTQAIVTLWGIATLFVTFLLCQPLAFNWDRAIPGGYCGDQLASWKSAGVVNILTDAVVLTLPVYDLSKIQMATYKKVVLIAMFALGIFTTAVGIARLVAIVDVDFGDITSGAT
;
A
#
# COMPACT_ATOMS: atom_id res chain seq x y z
N MET A 1 6.21 19.74 16.77
CA MET A 1 4.84 19.38 17.25
C MET A 1 3.75 19.63 16.21
N VAL A 2 3.64 20.83 15.62
CA VAL A 2 2.60 21.12 14.60
C VAL A 2 2.74 20.22 13.37
N ALA A 3 3.97 19.99 12.89
CA ALA A 3 4.24 19.12 11.75
C ALA A 3 3.74 17.68 11.96
N CYS A 4 4.02 17.08 13.13
CA CYS A 4 3.63 15.70 13.45
C CYS A 4 2.10 15.54 13.57
N ARG A 5 1.41 16.51 14.19
CA ARG A 5 -0.07 16.51 14.25
C ARG A 5 -0.69 16.69 12.86
N GLY A 6 -0.07 17.50 12.01
CA GLY A 6 -0.49 17.72 10.63
C GLY A 6 -0.40 16.45 9.79
N THR A 7 0.72 15.72 9.85
CA THR A 7 0.86 14.48 9.07
C THR A 7 -0.04 13.36 9.56
N GLN A 8 -0.22 13.24 10.87
CA GLN A 8 -1.17 12.26 11.42
C GLN A 8 -2.61 12.54 10.96
N ALA A 9 -3.01 13.81 10.88
CA ALA A 9 -4.32 14.21 10.35
C ALA A 9 -4.45 13.89 8.85
N ILE A 10 -3.41 14.14 8.05
CA ILE A 10 -3.42 13.84 6.61
C ILE A 10 -3.53 12.33 6.36
N VAL A 11 -2.74 11.51 7.07
CA VAL A 11 -2.77 10.05 6.92
C VAL A 11 -4.12 9.48 7.31
N THR A 12 -4.70 9.96 8.41
CA THR A 12 -6.03 9.51 8.86
C THR A 12 -7.13 9.91 7.90
N LEU A 13 -7.12 11.14 7.37
CA LEU A 13 -8.05 11.58 6.33
C LEU A 13 -7.90 10.76 5.04
N TRP A 14 -6.68 10.45 4.64
CA TRP A 14 -6.40 9.61 3.48
C TRP A 14 -6.95 8.18 3.66
N GLY A 15 -6.74 7.56 4.82
CA GLY A 15 -7.30 6.26 5.14
C GLY A 15 -8.84 6.26 5.08
N ILE A 16 -9.47 7.28 5.64
CA ILE A 16 -10.94 7.45 5.58
C ILE A 16 -11.42 7.61 4.13
N ALA A 17 -10.76 8.44 3.33
CA ALA A 17 -11.11 8.62 1.92
C ALA A 17 -11.01 7.29 1.14
N THR A 18 -9.96 6.51 1.39
CA THR A 18 -9.74 5.22 0.71
C THR A 18 -10.80 4.19 1.11
N LEU A 19 -11.25 4.19 2.36
CA LEU A 19 -12.38 3.38 2.81
C LEU A 19 -13.65 3.75 2.02
N PHE A 20 -14.01 5.03 1.98
CA PHE A 20 -15.17 5.49 1.21
C PHE A 20 -15.08 5.12 -0.26
N VAL A 21 -13.92 5.32 -0.90
CA VAL A 21 -13.71 4.88 -2.29
C VAL A 21 -13.99 3.38 -2.41
N THR A 22 -13.45 2.54 -1.54
CA THR A 22 -13.66 1.09 -1.59
C THR A 22 -15.13 0.71 -1.43
N PHE A 23 -15.90 1.45 -0.61
CA PHE A 23 -17.33 1.22 -0.43
C PHE A 23 -18.20 1.74 -1.58
N LEU A 24 -17.78 2.83 -2.24
CA LEU A 24 -18.56 3.51 -3.29
C LEU A 24 -18.14 3.10 -4.72
N LEU A 25 -16.98 2.45 -4.90
CA LEU A 25 -16.44 2.13 -6.23
C LEU A 25 -17.30 1.14 -7.02
N CYS A 26 -18.01 0.26 -6.31
CA CYS A 26 -18.88 -0.75 -6.89
C CYS A 26 -20.30 -0.60 -6.34
N GLN A 27 -21.27 -0.60 -7.25
CA GLN A 27 -22.69 -0.58 -6.92
C GLN A 27 -23.35 -1.82 -7.53
N PRO A 28 -23.94 -2.72 -6.72
CA PRO A 28 -24.00 -2.72 -5.25
C PRO A 28 -22.64 -3.08 -4.61
N LEU A 29 -22.42 -2.68 -3.36
CA LEU A 29 -21.19 -3.00 -2.59
C LEU A 29 -20.86 -4.49 -2.61
N ALA A 30 -21.89 -5.35 -2.59
CA ALA A 30 -21.75 -6.80 -2.65
C ALA A 30 -21.01 -7.29 -3.91
N PHE A 31 -21.02 -6.51 -4.99
CA PHE A 31 -20.31 -6.82 -6.22
C PHE A 31 -18.77 -6.77 -6.07
N ASN A 32 -18.28 -6.17 -4.99
CA ASN A 32 -16.84 -6.13 -4.69
C ASN A 32 -16.30 -7.52 -4.28
N TRP A 33 -17.11 -8.35 -3.61
CA TRP A 33 -16.74 -9.72 -3.19
C TRP A 33 -17.47 -10.82 -3.96
N ASP A 34 -18.64 -10.53 -4.54
CA ASP A 34 -19.42 -11.46 -5.35
C ASP A 34 -19.70 -10.87 -6.75
N ARG A 35 -18.80 -11.20 -7.68
CA ARG A 35 -18.86 -10.78 -9.08
C ARG A 35 -20.00 -11.47 -9.86
N ALA A 36 -20.74 -12.41 -9.26
CA ALA A 36 -21.82 -13.14 -9.93
C ALA A 36 -23.17 -12.40 -9.86
N ILE A 37 -23.26 -11.29 -9.11
CA ILE A 37 -24.52 -10.53 -8.96
C ILE A 37 -24.86 -9.80 -10.27
N PRO A 38 -26.01 -10.09 -10.91
CA PRO A 38 -26.39 -9.47 -12.17
C PRO A 38 -26.73 -7.98 -11.97
N GLY A 39 -26.22 -7.13 -12.86
CA GLY A 39 -26.46 -5.68 -12.85
C GLY A 39 -25.50 -4.87 -11.96
N GLY A 40 -24.51 -5.51 -11.35
CA GLY A 40 -23.43 -4.80 -10.66
C GLY A 40 -22.46 -4.14 -11.63
N TYR A 41 -22.08 -2.89 -11.36
CA TYR A 41 -21.01 -2.21 -12.07
C TYR A 41 -20.00 -1.65 -11.07
N CYS A 42 -18.72 -1.74 -11.43
CA CYS A 42 -17.64 -1.06 -10.74
C CYS A 42 -17.10 0.05 -11.65
N GLY A 43 -16.64 1.13 -11.05
CA GLY A 43 -15.77 2.09 -11.72
C GLY A 43 -14.40 1.46 -12.08
N ASP A 44 -13.49 2.30 -12.57
CA ASP A 44 -12.13 1.86 -12.92
C ASP A 44 -11.33 1.48 -11.66
N GLN A 45 -11.37 0.19 -11.36
CA GLN A 45 -10.69 -0.42 -10.22
C GLN A 45 -9.17 -0.33 -10.39
N LEU A 46 -8.64 -0.47 -11.60
CA LEU A 46 -7.21 -0.41 -11.84
C LEU A 46 -6.67 1.01 -11.61
N ALA A 47 -7.35 2.03 -12.11
CA ALA A 47 -6.99 3.43 -11.87
C ALA A 47 -7.04 3.79 -10.37
N SER A 48 -8.05 3.29 -9.66
CA SER A 48 -8.22 3.52 -8.23
C SER A 48 -7.11 2.88 -7.41
N TRP A 49 -6.73 1.63 -7.71
CA TRP A 49 -5.66 0.93 -7.00
C TRP A 49 -4.28 1.52 -7.31
N LYS A 50 -4.03 1.92 -8.56
CA LYS A 50 -2.78 2.56 -8.96
C LYS A 50 -2.58 3.91 -8.26
N SER A 51 -3.61 4.76 -8.26
CA SER A 51 -3.55 6.06 -7.58
C SER A 51 -3.41 5.89 -6.06
N ALA A 52 -4.13 4.92 -5.47
CA ALA A 52 -4.00 4.62 -4.05
C ALA A 52 -2.59 4.16 -3.67
N GLY A 53 -1.97 3.30 -4.48
CA GLY A 53 -0.59 2.86 -4.27
C GLY A 53 0.43 4.01 -4.29
N VAL A 54 0.31 4.93 -5.24
CA VAL A 54 1.20 6.10 -5.35
C VAL A 54 1.08 7.00 -4.11
N VAL A 55 -0.14 7.31 -3.68
CA VAL A 55 -0.37 8.18 -2.52
C VAL A 55 0.09 7.49 -1.23
N ASN A 56 -0.07 6.17 -1.12
CA ASN A 56 0.39 5.42 0.04
C ASN A 56 1.92 5.47 0.19
N ILE A 57 2.67 5.23 -0.91
CA ILE A 57 4.13 5.34 -0.93
C ILE A 57 4.58 6.77 -0.58
N LEU A 58 3.92 7.79 -1.13
CA LEU A 58 4.21 9.19 -0.80
C LEU A 58 3.96 9.50 0.67
N THR A 59 2.86 8.99 1.22
CA THR A 59 2.49 9.19 2.63
C THR A 59 3.50 8.54 3.57
N ASP A 60 3.94 7.31 3.27
CA ASP A 60 4.99 6.62 4.01
C ASP A 60 6.32 7.39 3.95
N ALA A 61 6.70 7.89 2.78
CA ALA A 61 7.91 8.71 2.63
C ALA A 61 7.83 10.00 3.46
N VAL A 62 6.68 10.68 3.49
CA VAL A 62 6.47 11.90 4.28
C VAL A 62 6.53 11.61 5.78
N VAL A 63 5.89 10.54 6.25
CA VAL A 63 5.90 10.15 7.66
C VAL A 63 7.32 9.78 8.11
N LEU A 64 8.08 9.07 7.26
CA LEU A 64 9.47 8.69 7.54
C LEU A 64 10.43 9.89 7.50
N THR A 65 10.20 10.86 6.62
CA THR A 65 11.09 12.04 6.47
C THR A 65 10.82 13.13 7.51
N LEU A 66 9.62 13.19 8.10
CA LEU A 66 9.30 14.18 9.14
C LEU A 66 10.23 14.18 10.36
N PRO A 67 10.42 13.04 11.06
CA PRO A 67 11.34 13.01 12.18
C PRO A 67 12.76 13.28 11.70
N VAL A 68 13.13 12.87 10.48
CA VAL A 68 14.49 13.06 9.95
C VAL A 68 14.83 14.52 9.75
N TYR A 69 13.89 15.32 9.22
CA TYR A 69 14.11 16.75 9.01
C TYR A 69 14.27 17.50 10.34
N ASP A 70 13.35 17.28 11.29
CA ASP A 70 13.45 17.87 12.64
C ASP A 70 14.73 17.43 13.36
N LEU A 71 15.15 16.17 13.18
CA LEU A 71 16.37 15.62 13.79
C LEU A 71 17.65 16.05 13.06
N SER A 72 17.59 16.50 11.80
CA SER A 72 18.75 17.01 11.05
C SER A 72 19.18 18.42 11.43
N LYS A 73 18.24 19.21 12.00
CA LYS A 73 18.52 20.55 12.53
C LYS A 73 19.23 20.53 13.89
N ILE A 74 19.24 19.38 14.56
CA ILE A 74 19.97 19.11 15.79
C ILE A 74 21.14 18.19 15.39
N GLN A 75 22.37 18.40 15.86
CA GLN A 75 23.52 17.53 15.50
C GLN A 75 23.32 16.07 15.96
N MET A 76 22.58 15.29 15.17
CA MET A 76 22.22 13.93 15.51
C MET A 76 23.24 12.93 14.98
N ALA A 77 23.61 12.00 15.85
CA ALA A 77 24.59 10.95 15.58
C ALA A 77 24.22 10.11 14.33
N THR A 78 25.24 9.76 13.55
CA THR A 78 25.20 8.97 12.31
C THR A 78 24.32 7.72 12.39
N TYR A 79 24.21 7.11 13.59
CA TYR A 79 23.31 5.99 13.88
C TYR A 79 21.86 6.20 13.41
N LYS A 80 21.26 7.39 13.65
CA LYS A 80 19.87 7.65 13.24
C LYS A 80 19.70 7.72 11.73
N LYS A 81 20.75 8.15 11.02
CA LYS A 81 20.78 8.22 9.56
C LYS A 81 20.84 6.82 8.94
N VAL A 82 21.59 5.91 9.55
CA VAL A 82 21.70 4.50 9.12
C VAL A 82 20.39 3.76 9.31
N VAL A 83 19.72 3.93 10.46
CA VAL A 83 18.41 3.30 10.74
C VAL A 83 17.36 3.70 9.70
N LEU A 84 17.36 4.96 9.27
CA LEU A 84 16.44 5.44 8.24
C LEU A 84 16.66 4.78 6.88
N ILE A 85 17.92 4.74 6.42
CA ILE A 85 18.27 4.10 5.15
C ILE A 85 17.90 2.62 5.19
N ALA A 86 18.12 1.95 6.32
CA ALA A 86 17.73 0.56 6.53
C ALA A 86 16.20 0.38 6.47
N MET A 87 15.41 1.27 7.07
CA MET A 87 13.94 1.22 6.98
C MET A 87 13.44 1.39 5.54
N PHE A 88 14.03 2.32 4.78
CA PHE A 88 13.68 2.51 3.37
C PHE A 88 14.05 1.30 2.51
N ALA A 89 15.24 0.73 2.74
CA ALA A 89 15.68 -0.49 2.08
C ALA A 89 14.78 -1.69 2.42
N LEU A 90 14.34 -1.83 3.68
CA LEU A 90 13.38 -2.84 4.10
C LEU A 90 12.02 -2.67 3.40
N GLY A 91 11.54 -1.43 3.23
CA GLY A 91 10.30 -1.15 2.49
C GLY A 91 10.37 -1.60 1.02
N ILE A 92 11.48 -1.26 0.34
CA ILE A 92 11.70 -1.71 -1.05
C ILE A 92 11.83 -3.23 -1.11
N PHE A 93 12.57 -3.84 -0.19
CA PHE A 93 12.76 -5.28 -0.14
C PHE A 93 11.44 -6.03 0.09
N THR A 94 10.63 -5.62 1.06
CA THR A 94 9.32 -6.23 1.33
C THR A 94 8.37 -6.09 0.16
N THR A 95 8.39 -4.95 -0.54
CA THR A 95 7.62 -4.74 -1.77
C THR A 95 8.06 -5.68 -2.89
N ALA A 96 9.38 -5.83 -3.11
CA ALA A 96 9.93 -6.75 -4.10
C ALA A 96 9.57 -8.21 -3.80
N VAL A 97 9.63 -8.62 -2.54
CA VAL A 97 9.18 -9.96 -2.10
C VAL A 97 7.68 -10.14 -2.34
N GLY A 98 6.86 -9.10 -2.12
CA GLY A 98 5.43 -9.12 -2.44
C GLY A 98 5.17 -9.34 -3.93
N ILE A 99 5.91 -8.65 -4.80
CA ILE A 99 5.82 -8.84 -6.26
C ILE A 99 6.26 -10.26 -6.64
N ALA A 100 7.40 -10.74 -6.13
CA ALA A 100 7.88 -12.09 -6.41
C ALA A 100 6.87 -13.16 -5.97
N ARG A 101 6.21 -12.97 -4.81
CA ARG A 101 5.13 -13.83 -4.34
C ARG A 101 3.92 -13.80 -5.27
N LEU A 102 3.52 -12.63 -5.75
CA LEU A 102 2.42 -12.50 -6.71
C LEU A 102 2.74 -13.20 -8.03
N VAL A 103 3.97 -13.03 -8.54
CA VAL A 103 4.43 -13.74 -9.74
C VAL A 103 4.39 -15.25 -9.51
N ALA A 104 4.90 -15.74 -8.37
CA ALA A 104 4.83 -17.17 -8.04
C ALA A 104 3.38 -17.67 -7.96
N ILE A 105 2.45 -16.91 -7.40
CA ILE A 105 1.02 -17.32 -7.34
C ILE A 105 0.39 -17.37 -8.73
N VAL A 106 0.77 -16.44 -9.62
CA VAL A 106 0.23 -16.38 -10.99
C VAL A 106 0.88 -17.43 -11.90
N ASP A 107 2.14 -17.76 -11.66
CA ASP A 107 2.90 -18.76 -12.42
C ASP A 107 2.65 -20.20 -11.92
N VAL A 108 2.10 -20.36 -10.71
CA VAL A 108 1.57 -21.65 -10.25
C VAL A 108 0.30 -21.97 -11.03
N ASP A 109 0.51 -22.66 -12.14
CA ASP A 109 -0.52 -23.36 -12.90
C ASP A 109 -1.14 -24.45 -12.01
N PHE A 110 -2.33 -24.16 -11.45
CA PHE A 110 -3.13 -25.16 -10.72
C PHE A 110 -3.59 -26.32 -11.63
N GLY A 111 -3.32 -26.28 -12.93
CA GLY A 111 -3.56 -27.36 -13.89
C GLY A 111 -2.55 -28.51 -13.80
N ASP A 112 -1.33 -28.30 -13.30
CA ASP A 112 -0.29 -29.35 -13.24
C ASP A 112 -0.21 -30.09 -11.89
N ILE A 113 -0.86 -29.60 -10.82
CA ILE A 113 -0.91 -30.32 -9.53
C ILE A 113 -1.69 -31.65 -9.66
N THR A 114 -2.55 -31.78 -10.68
CA THR A 114 -3.31 -33.00 -10.96
C THR A 114 -2.52 -34.06 -11.73
N SER A 115 -1.35 -33.75 -12.31
CA SER A 115 -0.54 -34.72 -13.08
C SER A 115 0.52 -35.47 -12.25
N GLY A 116 0.58 -35.23 -10.94
CA GLY A 116 1.48 -35.92 -10.00
C GLY A 116 0.80 -36.93 -9.06
N ALA A 117 -0.50 -37.21 -9.26
CA ALA A 117 -1.28 -38.13 -8.44
C ALA A 117 -1.75 -39.37 -9.23
N THR A 118 -0.83 -40.04 -9.92
CA THR A 118 -0.88 -41.47 -10.27
C THR A 118 0.52 -42.02 -10.37
#